data_AF-A0A7C3DW20-F1
#
_entry.id   AF-A0A7C3DW20-F1
#
_cell.length_a   1.000
_cell.length_b   1.000
_cell.length_c   1.000
_cell.angle_alpha   90.00
_cell.angle_beta   90.00
_cell.angle_gamma   90.00
#
_symmetry.space_group_name_H-M   'P 1'
#
loop_
_entity.id
_entity.type
_entity.pdbx_description
1 polymer ?
#
loop_
_entity_poly.entity_id
_entity_poly.type
_entity_poly.pdbx_seq_one_letter_code
_entity_poly.pdbx_strand_id
1 'polypeptide(L)'
;MKPTDTSEAGLETLICRALTGSDCTPRPAGAPPVVAEMPAAYGGVGWLPGDPADYDREYCVDIVQLAAFLRATQPRVAEALELDHDSPTRRKFLARLQGEVSKRGVVDVLRGGIQHGPYRIELFYGTPSPGNEQARALYEQNRFTVTRQLRYSRDETQRALDLALFINGLPVFTFELKNRLTKQTVHDAIEQYRRDRNPREKLFELGRCVAHFAVDDDEVWFCTHLQGKASWFLPFNKGWNDGAGNPPNPQGLKTDYLWREILTRESLTDILENYAQLVEEKDLKTGKKRRRQIFPRYHQLDVVRKLLADAAEHGVGRRYLIQHSAGSGKSNSIAWLAQQLIGLAKDGKPVFDSIIVVTDRRILDQQIRDTIKQFAQVSATVGHAEHSGDLRRFIESGKKIIITTLQKFPFILDEIGSSHRGRRFAILIDEAHSS
;
A
#
# COMPACT_ATOMS: atom_id res chain seq x y z
N MET A 1 -7.80 20.43 29.56
CA MET A 1 -7.02 19.46 28.77
C MET A 1 -5.56 19.66 29.12
N LYS A 2 -4.81 18.60 29.44
CA LYS A 2 -3.34 18.70 29.46
C LYS A 2 -2.88 18.98 28.03
N PRO A 3 -1.90 19.88 27.79
CA PRO A 3 -1.35 20.07 26.46
C PRO A 3 -0.80 18.74 25.94
N THR A 4 -1.06 18.43 24.68
CA THR A 4 -0.46 17.28 24.00
C THR A 4 1.05 17.43 24.03
N ASP A 5 1.77 16.46 24.61
CA ASP A 5 3.23 16.41 24.49
C ASP A 5 3.58 16.07 23.04
N THR A 6 4.16 17.03 22.33
CA THR A 6 4.53 16.85 20.93
C THR A 6 6.02 16.57 20.74
N SER A 7 6.84 16.46 21.79
CA SER A 7 8.27 16.08 21.67
C SER A 7 8.43 14.84 20.77
N GLU A 8 9.61 14.56 20.18
CA GLU A 8 9.76 13.37 19.31
C GLU A 8 9.26 12.08 20.03
N ALA A 9 9.64 11.90 21.30
CA ALA A 9 9.14 10.82 22.14
C ALA A 9 7.63 10.92 22.45
N GLY A 10 7.09 12.13 22.60
CA GLY A 10 5.66 12.39 22.74
C GLY A 10 4.86 12.04 21.48
N LEU A 11 5.38 12.37 20.30
CA LEU A 11 4.79 12.05 19.00
C LEU A 11 4.82 10.55 18.72
N GLU A 12 5.94 9.87 19.01
CA GLU A 12 6.00 8.41 19.01
C GLU A 12 4.90 7.80 19.89
N THR A 13 4.78 8.28 21.13
CA THR A 13 3.80 7.77 22.11
C THR A 13 2.37 8.04 21.66
N LEU A 14 2.10 9.21 21.08
CA LEU A 14 0.79 9.59 20.54
C LEU A 14 0.38 8.65 19.41
N ILE A 15 1.26 8.43 18.44
CA ILE A 15 1.02 7.51 17.32
C ILE A 15 0.81 6.09 17.86
N CYS A 16 1.66 5.63 18.77
CA CYS A 16 1.55 4.31 19.39
C CYS A 16 0.22 4.11 20.11
N ARG A 17 -0.25 5.10 20.89
CA ARG A 17 -1.57 5.06 21.54
C ARG A 17 -2.71 5.04 20.54
N ALA A 18 -2.60 5.81 19.46
CA ALA A 18 -3.63 5.85 18.43
C ALA A 18 -3.69 4.55 17.61
N LEU A 19 -2.56 3.87 17.42
CA LEU A 19 -2.49 2.60 16.70
C LEU A 19 -2.89 1.42 17.60
N THR A 20 -2.38 1.37 18.83
CA THR A 20 -2.40 0.16 19.69
C THR A 20 -3.20 0.30 20.99
N GLY A 21 -3.60 1.51 21.36
CA GLY A 21 -4.13 1.79 22.70
C GLY A 21 -3.06 1.84 23.81
N SER A 22 -1.78 1.66 23.49
CA SER A 22 -0.66 1.63 24.44
C SER A 22 0.50 2.54 24.02
N ASP A 23 1.45 2.78 24.93
CA ASP A 23 2.63 3.63 24.68
C ASP A 23 3.73 2.92 23.88
N CYS A 24 3.53 1.62 23.57
CA CYS A 24 4.50 0.73 22.94
C CYS A 24 5.89 0.77 23.58
N THR A 25 5.96 0.91 24.91
CA THR A 25 7.24 0.93 25.64
C THR A 25 7.99 -0.38 25.40
N PRO A 26 9.24 -0.33 24.92
CA PRO A 26 10.04 -1.53 24.70
C PRO A 26 10.20 -2.34 25.99
N ARG A 27 10.27 -3.67 25.89
CA ARG A 27 10.52 -4.51 27.06
C ARG A 27 11.92 -4.26 27.62
N PRO A 28 12.13 -4.48 28.93
CA PRO A 28 13.47 -4.47 29.51
C PRO A 28 14.39 -5.47 28.79
N ALA A 29 15.65 -5.08 28.61
CA ALA A 29 16.65 -5.95 27.99
C ALA A 29 16.76 -7.29 28.75
N GLY A 30 16.69 -8.41 28.03
CA GLY A 30 16.76 -9.76 28.59
C GLY A 30 15.42 -10.35 29.05
N ALA A 31 14.30 -9.61 28.92
CA ALA A 31 12.98 -10.18 29.16
C ALA A 31 12.65 -11.25 28.09
N PRO A 32 11.97 -12.36 28.45
CA PRO A 32 11.59 -13.39 27.49
C PRO A 32 10.66 -12.81 26.42
N PRO A 33 10.73 -13.28 25.16
CA PRO A 33 9.81 -12.87 24.09
C PRO A 33 8.36 -13.08 24.53
N VAL A 34 7.56 -12.02 24.43
CA VAL A 34 6.13 -12.08 24.70
C VAL A 34 5.42 -11.75 23.40
N VAL A 35 4.60 -12.68 22.92
CA VAL A 35 3.68 -12.39 21.84
C VAL A 35 2.64 -11.43 22.40
N ALA A 36 2.60 -10.19 21.92
CA ALA A 36 1.52 -9.27 22.26
C ALA A 36 0.18 -9.96 21.95
N GLU A 37 -0.64 -10.24 22.96
CA GLU A 37 -1.97 -10.79 22.73
C GLU A 37 -2.76 -9.83 21.85
N MET A 38 -3.65 -10.36 21.00
CA MET A 38 -4.58 -9.49 20.30
C MET A 38 -5.47 -8.83 21.37
N PRO A 39 -5.36 -7.51 21.60
CA PRO A 39 -6.12 -6.87 22.66
C PRO A 39 -7.61 -7.00 22.36
N ALA A 40 -8.43 -7.01 23.42
CA ALA A 40 -9.84 -6.69 23.26
C ALA A 40 -9.95 -5.31 22.57
N ALA A 41 -11.01 -5.08 21.79
CA ALA A 41 -11.20 -3.89 20.93
C ALA A 41 -11.21 -2.52 21.64
N TYR A 42 -10.81 -2.45 22.91
CA TYR A 42 -10.71 -1.25 23.72
C TYR A 42 -9.34 -0.59 23.53
N GLY A 43 -9.16 0.11 22.41
CA GLY A 43 -8.05 1.05 22.20
C GLY A 43 -7.36 0.92 20.84
N GLY A 44 -7.08 2.08 20.21
CA GLY A 44 -6.34 2.17 18.95
C GLY A 44 -7.13 1.79 17.69
N VAL A 45 -6.45 1.67 16.54
CA VAL A 45 -7.01 1.24 15.24
C VAL A 45 -6.61 -0.21 14.88
N GLY A 46 -6.46 -1.05 15.90
CA GLY A 46 -6.26 -2.50 15.75
C GLY A 46 -4.82 -2.98 15.58
N TRP A 47 -3.81 -2.13 15.85
CA TRP A 47 -2.41 -2.54 15.84
C TRP A 47 -1.99 -3.12 17.19
N LEU A 48 -0.88 -3.85 17.19
CA LEU A 48 -0.24 -4.39 18.37
C LEU A 48 1.08 -3.65 18.66
N PRO A 49 1.47 -3.49 19.94
CA PRO A 49 2.82 -3.08 20.27
C PRO A 49 3.81 -4.18 19.82
N GLY A 50 4.79 -3.79 19.00
CA GLY A 50 5.95 -4.63 18.70
C GLY A 50 7.12 -4.34 19.63
N ASP A 51 8.15 -5.20 19.59
CA ASP A 51 9.36 -5.03 20.39
C ASP A 51 10.61 -5.02 19.51
N PRO A 52 11.52 -4.04 19.64
CA PRO A 52 12.73 -3.99 18.84
C PRO A 52 13.68 -5.19 19.08
N ALA A 53 13.56 -5.91 20.20
CA ALA A 53 14.33 -7.12 20.48
C ALA A 53 13.88 -8.34 19.65
N ASP A 54 12.65 -8.33 19.15
CA ASP A 54 12.08 -9.44 18.36
C ASP A 54 12.46 -9.33 16.86
N TYR A 55 13.08 -8.22 16.46
CA TYR A 55 13.52 -7.97 15.09
C TYR A 55 14.88 -8.63 14.79
N ASP A 56 14.85 -9.62 13.90
CA ASP A 56 16.05 -10.21 13.32
C ASP A 56 16.61 -9.31 12.22
N ARG A 57 17.80 -8.75 12.47
CA ARG A 57 18.48 -7.82 11.56
C ARG A 57 19.11 -8.51 10.35
N GLU A 58 19.39 -9.81 10.43
CA GLU A 58 19.95 -10.58 9.32
C GLU A 58 18.92 -10.80 8.23
N TYR A 59 17.71 -11.22 8.63
CA TYR A 59 16.64 -11.54 7.68
C TYR A 59 15.64 -10.39 7.48
N CYS A 60 15.73 -9.34 8.31
CA CYS A 60 14.80 -8.21 8.36
C CYS A 60 13.35 -8.62 8.62
N VAL A 61 13.16 -9.37 9.70
CA VAL A 61 11.85 -9.92 10.09
C VAL A 61 11.69 -9.81 11.59
N ASP A 62 10.52 -9.36 12.05
CA ASP A 62 10.09 -9.62 13.43
C ASP A 62 9.65 -11.10 13.52
N ILE A 63 10.56 -11.93 14.03
CA ILE A 63 10.41 -13.38 13.99
C ILE A 63 9.30 -13.86 14.93
N VAL A 64 9.07 -13.15 16.03
CA VAL A 64 8.05 -13.48 17.02
C VAL A 64 6.67 -13.28 16.40
N GLN A 65 6.45 -12.17 15.70
CA GLN A 65 5.17 -11.91 15.04
C GLN A 65 4.94 -12.83 13.84
N LEU A 66 5.97 -13.14 13.05
CA LEU A 66 5.87 -14.11 11.95
C LEU A 66 5.51 -15.50 12.47
N ALA A 67 6.18 -15.98 13.52
CA ALA A 67 5.92 -17.28 14.12
C ALA A 67 4.50 -17.36 14.71
N ALA A 68 4.07 -16.31 15.43
CA ALA A 68 2.72 -16.22 15.98
C ALA A 68 1.64 -16.28 14.89
N PHE A 69 1.81 -15.52 13.80
CA PHE A 69 0.90 -15.54 12.66
C PHE A 69 0.81 -16.92 12.00
N LEU A 70 1.96 -17.55 11.71
CA LEU A 70 1.99 -18.86 11.07
C LEU A 70 1.43 -19.96 11.97
N ARG A 71 1.64 -19.90 13.29
CA ARG A 71 1.00 -20.85 14.22
C ARG A 71 -0.52 -20.73 14.22
N ALA A 72 -1.03 -19.50 14.23
CA ALA A 72 -2.47 -19.24 14.27
C ALA A 72 -3.18 -19.66 12.97
N THR A 73 -2.51 -19.54 11.82
CA THR A 73 -3.14 -19.72 10.50
C THR A 73 -2.76 -21.02 9.81
N GLN A 74 -1.53 -21.51 10.05
CA GLN A 74 -0.89 -22.62 9.32
C GLN A 74 -0.04 -23.48 10.28
N PRO A 75 -0.62 -24.10 11.33
CA PRO A 75 0.14 -24.73 12.42
C PRO A 75 1.11 -25.82 11.96
N ARG A 76 0.71 -26.65 10.97
CA ARG A 76 1.59 -27.68 10.38
C ARG A 76 2.83 -27.09 9.70
N VAL A 77 2.67 -25.93 9.06
CA VAL A 77 3.80 -25.21 8.45
C VAL A 77 4.69 -24.65 9.56
N ALA A 78 4.11 -23.99 10.57
CA ALA A 78 4.88 -23.41 11.66
C ALA A 78 5.74 -24.46 12.40
N GLU A 79 5.19 -25.65 12.68
CA GLU A 79 5.92 -26.77 13.27
C GLU A 79 7.07 -27.24 12.38
N ALA A 80 6.81 -27.45 11.08
CA ALA A 80 7.82 -27.91 10.13
C ALA A 80 8.94 -26.89 9.86
N LEU A 81 8.71 -25.61 10.13
CA LEU A 81 9.70 -24.54 9.96
C LEU A 81 10.53 -24.29 11.22
N GLU A 82 10.17 -24.90 12.36
CA GLU A 82 10.89 -24.77 13.63
C GLU A 82 11.16 -23.32 14.05
N LEU A 83 10.16 -22.43 13.93
CA LEU A 83 10.37 -20.98 14.08
C LEU A 83 10.77 -20.53 15.50
N ASP A 84 10.47 -21.35 16.51
CA ASP A 84 10.64 -21.00 17.93
C ASP A 84 12.09 -21.05 18.43
N HIS A 85 12.96 -21.81 17.77
CA HIS A 85 14.36 -21.95 18.17
C HIS A 85 15.30 -21.76 16.98
N ASP A 86 16.55 -21.42 17.28
CA ASP A 86 17.54 -21.24 16.23
C ASP A 86 18.01 -22.56 15.65
N SER A 87 17.39 -22.98 14.55
CA SER A 87 17.74 -24.20 13.82
C SER A 87 18.19 -23.95 12.39
N PRO A 88 18.93 -24.89 11.77
CA PRO A 88 19.21 -24.87 10.34
C PRO A 88 17.93 -24.79 9.49
N THR A 89 16.84 -25.44 9.92
CA THR A 89 15.53 -25.40 9.27
C THR A 89 14.99 -23.97 9.22
N ARG A 90 14.94 -23.30 10.37
CA ARG A 90 14.49 -21.91 10.48
C ARG A 90 15.32 -20.97 9.61
N ARG A 91 16.65 -21.04 9.71
CA ARG A 91 17.56 -20.17 8.91
C ARG A 91 17.38 -20.38 7.41
N LYS A 92 17.20 -21.63 6.95
CA LYS A 92 16.94 -21.93 5.53
C LYS A 92 15.62 -21.32 5.04
N PHE A 93 14.58 -21.35 5.86
CA PHE A 93 13.31 -20.69 5.56
C PHE A 93 13.44 -19.17 5.54
N LEU A 94 14.06 -18.56 6.54
CA LEU A 94 14.23 -17.10 6.59
C LEU A 94 15.10 -16.60 5.44
N ALA A 95 16.15 -17.33 5.06
CA ALA A 95 16.94 -17.02 3.85
C ALA A 95 16.08 -17.09 2.57
N ARG A 96 15.18 -18.07 2.46
CA ARG A 96 14.23 -18.19 1.35
C ARG A 96 13.26 -17.00 1.33
N LEU A 97 12.64 -16.66 2.45
CA LEU A 97 11.74 -15.53 2.60
C LEU A 97 12.43 -14.21 2.23
N GLN A 98 13.63 -13.98 2.77
CA GLN A 98 14.46 -12.82 2.45
C GLN A 98 14.71 -12.70 0.94
N GLY A 99 15.10 -13.80 0.29
CA GLY A 99 15.38 -13.84 -1.14
C GLY A 99 14.14 -13.57 -2.01
N GLU A 100 12.98 -14.09 -1.60
CA GLU A 100 11.71 -13.82 -2.27
C GLU A 100 11.31 -12.34 -2.15
N VAL A 101 11.49 -11.72 -0.97
CA VAL A 101 11.25 -10.29 -0.80
C VAL A 101 12.23 -9.45 -1.64
N SER A 102 13.53 -9.80 -1.69
CA SER A 102 14.48 -9.08 -2.56
C SER A 102 14.10 -9.16 -4.04
N LYS A 103 13.56 -10.30 -4.48
CA LYS A 103 13.19 -10.54 -5.89
C LYS A 103 11.84 -9.91 -6.26
N ARG A 104 10.82 -10.06 -5.43
CA ARG A 104 9.42 -9.71 -5.75
C ARG A 104 8.93 -8.45 -5.05
N GLY A 105 9.57 -8.06 -3.96
CA GLY A 105 9.13 -6.99 -3.06
C GLY A 105 8.14 -7.49 -2.01
N VAL A 106 8.07 -6.79 -0.88
CA VAL A 106 7.26 -7.18 0.28
C VAL A 106 5.77 -7.23 -0.04
N VAL A 107 5.28 -6.33 -0.89
CA VAL A 107 3.86 -6.30 -1.27
C VAL A 107 3.45 -7.58 -2.01
N ASP A 108 4.25 -8.02 -2.98
CA ASP A 108 3.97 -9.25 -3.73
C ASP A 108 4.11 -10.50 -2.85
N VAL A 109 5.12 -10.52 -1.97
CA VAL A 109 5.31 -11.62 -1.02
C VAL A 109 4.17 -11.73 -0.02
N LEU A 110 3.68 -10.61 0.52
CA LEU A 110 2.49 -10.59 1.37
C LEU A 110 1.29 -11.15 0.62
N ARG A 111 0.98 -10.61 -0.57
CA ARG A 111 -0.22 -10.98 -1.35
C ARG A 111 -0.19 -12.40 -1.91
N GLY A 112 0.97 -12.86 -2.36
CA GLY A 112 1.13 -14.11 -3.11
C GLY A 112 1.74 -15.25 -2.31
N GLY A 113 2.21 -14.98 -1.08
CA GLY A 113 2.93 -15.96 -0.27
C GLY A 113 4.24 -16.40 -0.91
N ILE A 114 4.79 -17.51 -0.39
CA ILE A 114 6.00 -18.15 -0.94
C ILE A 114 5.87 -19.67 -1.01
N GLN A 115 6.65 -20.29 -1.92
CA GLN A 115 6.90 -21.73 -1.90
C GLN A 115 8.22 -22.03 -1.17
N HIS A 116 8.19 -22.96 -0.22
CA HIS A 116 9.35 -23.49 0.48
C HIS A 116 9.24 -25.02 0.66
N GLY A 117 10.03 -25.77 -0.11
CA GLY A 117 9.91 -27.24 -0.14
C GLY A 117 8.50 -27.66 -0.56
N PRO A 118 7.83 -28.56 0.18
CA PRO A 118 6.46 -28.98 -0.12
C PRO A 118 5.39 -27.95 0.29
N TYR A 119 5.76 -26.92 1.07
CA TYR A 119 4.81 -25.98 1.63
C TYR A 119 4.61 -24.75 0.74
N ARG A 120 3.35 -24.47 0.43
CA ARG A 120 2.89 -23.14 0.04
C ARG A 120 2.50 -22.38 1.31
N ILE A 121 3.14 -21.23 1.53
CA ILE A 121 3.04 -20.47 2.77
C ILE A 121 2.36 -19.16 2.45
N GLU A 122 1.17 -18.96 3.00
CA GLU A 122 0.47 -17.69 2.93
C GLU A 122 1.05 -16.73 3.99
N LEU A 123 1.29 -15.47 3.63
CA LEU A 123 1.96 -14.49 4.50
C LEU A 123 1.06 -13.31 4.88
N PHE A 124 -0.15 -13.26 4.31
CA PHE A 124 -1.15 -12.24 4.57
C PHE A 124 -2.50 -12.73 4.08
N TYR A 125 -3.56 -12.44 4.83
CA TYR A 125 -4.93 -12.63 4.36
C TYR A 125 -5.52 -11.27 3.98
N GLY A 126 -5.95 -11.12 2.75
CA GLY A 126 -6.47 -9.86 2.20
C GLY A 126 -7.88 -9.50 2.67
N THR A 127 -8.46 -8.48 2.06
CA THR A 127 -9.83 -8.04 2.35
C THR A 127 -10.81 -9.21 2.23
N PRO A 128 -11.54 -9.58 3.30
CA PRO A 128 -12.50 -10.67 3.25
C PRO A 128 -13.61 -10.39 2.23
N SER A 129 -13.91 -11.37 1.39
CA SER A 129 -15.08 -11.27 0.51
C SER A 129 -16.37 -11.19 1.36
N PRO A 130 -17.36 -10.36 0.99
CA PRO A 130 -18.62 -10.25 1.73
C PRO A 130 -19.27 -11.63 1.97
N GLY A 131 -19.64 -11.92 3.21
CA GLY A 131 -20.24 -13.19 3.61
C GLY A 131 -19.27 -14.37 3.79
N ASN A 132 -17.98 -14.21 3.51
CA ASN A 132 -16.98 -15.27 3.72
C ASN A 132 -16.42 -15.21 5.16
N GLU A 133 -17.05 -15.97 6.07
CA GLU A 133 -16.66 -16.01 7.48
C GLU A 133 -15.27 -16.59 7.70
N GLN A 134 -14.86 -17.57 6.91
CA GLN A 134 -13.51 -18.15 7.01
C GLN A 134 -12.44 -17.14 6.61
N ALA A 135 -12.63 -16.41 5.51
CA ALA A 135 -11.72 -15.35 5.09
C ALA A 135 -11.66 -14.23 6.15
N ARG A 136 -12.79 -13.88 6.76
CA ARG A 136 -12.85 -12.91 7.86
C ARG A 136 -12.08 -13.41 9.09
N ALA A 137 -12.27 -14.66 9.49
CA ALA A 137 -11.53 -15.24 10.62
C ALA A 137 -10.01 -15.25 10.39
N LEU A 138 -9.57 -15.56 9.16
CA LEU A 138 -8.15 -15.54 8.78
C LEU A 138 -7.58 -14.12 8.67
N TYR A 139 -8.36 -13.18 8.14
CA TYR A 139 -8.00 -11.76 8.12
C TYR A 139 -7.77 -11.21 9.54
N GLU A 140 -8.61 -11.62 10.48
CA GLU A 140 -8.44 -11.23 11.88
C GLU A 140 -7.13 -11.76 12.48
N GLN A 141 -6.59 -12.87 11.99
CA GLN A 141 -5.28 -13.38 12.46
C GLN A 141 -4.09 -12.54 11.97
N ASN A 142 -4.26 -11.65 10.99
CA ASN A 142 -3.17 -10.78 10.55
C ASN A 142 -2.72 -9.87 11.71
N ARG A 143 -1.41 -9.79 11.88
CA ARG A 143 -0.75 -9.07 12.98
C ARG A 143 -0.10 -7.81 12.42
N PHE A 144 -0.71 -6.67 12.70
CA PHE A 144 -0.18 -5.34 12.36
C PHE A 144 0.54 -4.81 13.59
N THR A 145 1.87 -4.66 13.54
CA THR A 145 2.65 -4.26 14.72
C THR A 145 3.44 -2.98 14.48
N VAL A 146 3.47 -2.10 15.49
CA VAL A 146 4.30 -0.90 15.49
C VAL A 146 5.40 -1.05 16.53
N THR A 147 6.64 -0.92 16.09
CA THR A 147 7.83 -1.07 16.92
C THR A 147 8.54 0.26 17.03
N ARG A 148 8.73 0.74 18.26
CA ARG A 148 9.49 1.96 18.55
C ARG A 148 10.99 1.70 18.55
N GLN A 149 11.77 2.72 18.20
CA GLN A 149 13.23 2.72 18.35
C GLN A 149 13.88 1.48 17.72
N LEU A 150 13.48 1.17 16.48
CA LEU A 150 13.91 -0.04 15.79
C LEU A 150 15.39 0.07 15.39
N ARG A 151 16.24 -0.67 16.12
CA ARG A 151 17.66 -0.82 15.78
C ARG A 151 17.80 -1.80 14.61
N TYR A 152 17.94 -1.27 13.40
CA TYR A 152 17.83 -2.06 12.18
C TYR A 152 19.16 -2.63 11.67
N SER A 153 20.28 -1.98 11.98
CA SER A 153 21.58 -2.27 11.37
C SER A 153 22.36 -3.36 12.11
N ARG A 154 22.96 -4.27 11.33
CA ARG A 154 23.91 -5.26 11.86
C ARG A 154 25.26 -4.64 12.19
N ASP A 155 25.70 -3.70 11.34
CA ASP A 155 27.03 -3.11 11.43
C ASP A 155 27.02 -1.91 12.39
N GLU A 156 25.98 -1.08 12.34
CA GLU A 156 25.82 0.14 13.14
C GLU A 156 24.67 -0.02 14.15
N THR A 157 24.88 -0.92 15.11
CA THR A 157 23.86 -1.42 16.07
C THR A 157 23.15 -0.36 16.95
N GLN A 158 23.67 0.87 16.97
CA GLN A 158 23.08 2.00 17.69
C GLN A 158 22.13 2.84 16.82
N ARG A 159 22.14 2.67 15.50
CA ARG A 159 21.20 3.38 14.62
C ARG A 159 19.80 2.82 14.80
N ALA A 160 18.88 3.69 15.19
CA ALA A 160 17.48 3.40 15.35
C ALA A 160 16.63 4.28 14.42
N LEU A 161 15.50 3.73 13.98
CA LEU A 161 14.36 4.46 13.42
C LEU A 161 13.37 4.74 14.55
N ASP A 162 12.69 5.88 14.51
CA ASP A 162 11.73 6.25 15.55
C ASP A 162 10.58 5.25 15.62
N LEU A 163 9.99 4.91 14.47
CA LEU A 163 9.00 3.82 14.35
C LEU A 163 9.27 2.95 13.12
N ALA A 164 8.91 1.67 13.24
CA ALA A 164 8.79 0.75 12.11
C ALA A 164 7.49 -0.05 12.23
N LEU A 165 6.80 -0.20 11.11
CA LEU A 165 5.51 -0.86 11.03
C LEU A 165 5.66 -2.16 10.26
N PHE A 166 5.11 -3.23 10.82
CA PHE A 166 5.20 -4.58 10.28
C PHE A 166 3.82 -5.20 10.07
N ILE A 167 3.72 -6.09 9.09
CA ILE A 167 2.57 -6.97 8.89
C ILE A 167 3.08 -8.41 8.91
N ASN A 168 2.57 -9.21 9.84
CA ASN A 168 2.94 -10.62 10.02
C ASN A 168 4.46 -10.83 10.11
N GLY A 169 5.15 -9.87 10.75
CA GLY A 169 6.60 -9.87 10.93
C GLY A 169 7.41 -9.27 9.77
N LEU A 170 6.79 -8.94 8.63
CA LEU A 170 7.48 -8.32 7.49
C LEU A 170 7.40 -6.78 7.58
N PRO A 171 8.52 -6.05 7.38
CA PRO A 171 8.52 -4.59 7.46
C PRO A 171 7.76 -3.98 6.27
N VAL A 172 6.89 -3.01 6.56
CA VAL A 172 6.08 -2.32 5.55
C VAL A 172 6.44 -0.84 5.47
N PHE A 173 6.60 -0.17 6.61
CA PHE A 173 6.95 1.25 6.66
C PHE A 173 7.98 1.57 7.72
N THR A 174 8.78 2.59 7.48
CA THR A 174 9.69 3.19 8.48
C THR A 174 9.35 4.66 8.68
N PHE A 175 9.64 5.20 9.87
CA PHE A 175 9.34 6.58 10.22
C PHE A 175 10.54 7.26 10.85
N GLU A 176 10.74 8.51 10.46
CA GLU A 176 11.50 9.52 11.20
C GLU A 176 10.53 10.63 11.57
N LEU A 177 10.48 10.95 12.85
CA LEU A 177 9.57 11.89 13.45
C LEU A 177 10.35 13.13 13.89
N LYS A 178 9.76 14.30 13.69
CA LYS A 178 10.30 15.59 14.11
C LYS A 178 9.21 16.42 14.75
N ASN A 179 9.60 17.46 15.48
CA ASN A 179 8.66 18.38 16.10
C ASN A 179 9.12 19.81 15.93
N ARG A 180 8.23 20.68 15.47
CA ARG A 180 8.52 22.11 15.32
C ARG A 180 8.80 22.82 16.64
N LEU A 181 8.32 22.33 17.79
CA LEU A 181 8.69 22.87 19.10
C LEU A 181 10.19 22.68 19.41
N THR A 182 10.82 21.63 18.89
CA THR A 182 12.29 21.45 18.96
C THR A 182 13.02 22.14 17.81
N LYS A 183 12.31 22.99 17.04
CA LYS A 183 12.78 23.68 15.82
C LYS A 183 13.22 22.74 14.70
N GLN A 184 12.72 21.50 14.72
CA GLN A 184 12.93 20.54 13.65
C GLN A 184 11.64 20.33 12.87
N THR A 185 11.77 20.06 11.59
CA THR A 185 10.66 19.94 10.64
C THR A 185 10.74 18.62 9.90
N VAL A 186 9.74 18.33 9.09
CA VAL A 186 9.79 17.20 8.17
C VAL A 186 11.03 17.19 7.26
N HIS A 187 11.59 18.36 6.93
CA HIS A 187 12.82 18.46 6.13
C HIS A 187 14.06 17.96 6.86
N ASP A 188 14.12 18.10 8.19
CA ASP A 188 15.21 17.55 9.00
C ASP A 188 15.14 16.01 9.01
N ALA A 189 13.95 15.43 9.11
CA ALA A 189 13.74 13.98 8.95
C ALA A 189 14.13 13.49 7.55
N ILE A 190 13.80 14.24 6.50
CA ILE A 190 14.22 13.93 5.12
C ILE A 190 15.75 13.93 5.00
N GLU A 191 16.41 14.93 5.57
CA GLU A 191 17.87 15.00 5.56
C GLU A 191 18.52 13.87 6.38
N GLN A 192 17.93 13.50 7.52
CA GLN A 192 18.35 12.34 8.31
C GLN A 192 18.26 11.04 7.50
N TYR A 193 17.17 10.81 6.77
CA TYR A 193 17.09 9.69 5.82
C TYR A 193 18.18 9.75 4.75
N ARG A 194 18.43 10.92 4.17
CA ARG A 194 19.42 11.06 3.08
C ARG A 194 20.86 10.88 3.51
N ARG A 195 21.19 11.24 4.76
CA ARG A 195 22.56 11.26 5.27
C ARG A 195 22.90 10.03 6.11
N ASP A 196 21.98 9.61 6.98
CA ASP A 196 22.29 8.66 8.06
C ASP A 196 21.71 7.27 7.79
N ARG A 197 20.77 7.15 6.84
CA ARG A 197 20.17 5.86 6.46
C ARG A 197 20.84 5.35 5.20
N ASN A 198 21.87 4.53 5.38
CA ASN A 198 22.64 3.92 4.30
C ASN A 198 21.75 2.99 3.45
N PRO A 199 21.50 3.28 2.16
CA PRO A 199 20.65 2.45 1.29
C PRO A 199 21.10 1.00 1.09
N ARG A 200 22.34 0.66 1.45
CA ARG A 200 22.86 -0.71 1.39
C ARG A 200 22.43 -1.58 2.57
N GLU A 201 21.86 -0.98 3.61
CA GLU A 201 21.26 -1.70 4.71
C GLU A 201 20.05 -2.50 4.21
N LYS A 202 19.95 -3.76 4.66
CA LYS A 202 18.97 -4.72 4.16
C LYS A 202 17.52 -4.21 4.25
N LEU A 203 17.21 -3.45 5.30
CA LEU A 203 15.90 -2.83 5.54
C LEU A 203 15.53 -1.78 4.48
N PHE A 204 16.51 -1.10 3.88
CA PHE A 204 16.32 0.01 2.95
C PHE A 204 16.48 -0.38 1.48
N GLU A 205 16.77 -1.66 1.19
CA GLU A 205 16.75 -2.18 -0.18
C GLU A 205 15.39 -1.95 -0.85
N LEU A 206 15.40 -1.62 -2.14
CA LEU A 206 14.18 -1.42 -2.93
C LEU A 206 13.19 -2.60 -2.78
N GLY A 207 11.97 -2.28 -2.36
CA GLY A 207 10.90 -3.26 -2.20
C GLY A 207 10.93 -4.02 -0.87
N ARG A 208 11.90 -3.76 0.02
CA ARG A 208 11.89 -4.32 1.38
C ARG A 208 10.82 -3.66 2.24
N CYS A 209 10.74 -2.33 2.18
CA CYS A 209 9.63 -1.54 2.70
C CYS A 209 8.84 -0.96 1.53
N VAL A 210 7.56 -0.67 1.77
CA VAL A 210 6.67 -0.03 0.78
C VAL A 210 6.97 1.47 0.68
N ALA A 211 7.20 2.12 1.82
CA ALA A 211 7.56 3.53 1.92
C ALA A 211 8.29 3.86 3.22
N HIS A 212 9.01 4.99 3.21
CA HIS A 212 9.71 5.58 4.34
C HIS A 212 9.13 6.96 4.59
N PHE A 213 8.51 7.18 5.75
CA PHE A 213 7.82 8.42 6.10
C PHE A 213 8.71 9.33 6.93
N ALA A 214 8.74 10.61 6.55
CA ALA A 214 9.22 11.72 7.35
C ALA A 214 8.00 12.51 7.81
N VAL A 215 7.87 12.76 9.11
CA VAL A 215 6.65 13.34 9.68
C VAL A 215 7.01 14.40 10.72
N ASP A 216 6.32 15.55 10.66
CA ASP A 216 6.23 16.48 11.79
C ASP A 216 4.76 16.69 12.21
N ASP A 217 4.50 17.67 13.07
CA ASP A 217 3.16 18.02 13.55
C ASP A 217 2.24 18.62 12.48
N ASP A 218 2.81 19.09 11.37
CA ASP A 218 2.14 19.84 10.30
C ASP A 218 2.06 19.07 8.97
N GLU A 219 3.10 18.33 8.59
CA GLU A 219 3.27 17.70 7.28
C GLU A 219 3.75 16.25 7.34
N VAL A 220 3.35 15.49 6.32
CA VAL A 220 3.78 14.11 6.06
C VAL A 220 4.42 14.06 4.69
N TRP A 221 5.63 13.50 4.62
CA TRP A 221 6.34 13.23 3.38
C TRP A 221 6.77 11.77 3.34
N PHE A 222 6.91 11.20 2.14
CA PHE A 222 7.32 9.81 1.97
C PHE A 222 8.29 9.60 0.82
N CYS A 223 9.10 8.56 0.92
CA CYS A 223 9.97 8.07 -0.15
C CYS A 223 9.77 6.57 -0.33
N THR A 224 9.64 6.08 -1.57
CA THR A 224 9.49 4.63 -1.84
C THR A 224 10.81 3.90 -2.06
N HIS A 225 11.93 4.64 -2.17
CA HIS A 225 13.26 4.07 -2.34
C HIS A 225 14.34 5.05 -1.89
N LEU A 226 15.00 4.73 -0.77
CA LEU A 226 16.15 5.50 -0.29
C LEU A 226 17.35 5.28 -1.20
N GLN A 227 17.96 6.36 -1.66
CA GLN A 227 19.14 6.40 -2.53
C GLN A 227 20.16 7.43 -2.00
N GLY A 228 20.26 7.55 -0.67
CA GLY A 228 21.09 8.55 0.00
C GLY A 228 20.63 9.95 -0.38
N LYS A 229 21.56 10.83 -0.78
CA LYS A 229 21.24 12.21 -1.23
C LYS A 229 20.26 12.27 -2.42
N ALA A 230 20.20 11.23 -3.25
CA ALA A 230 19.27 11.17 -4.39
C ALA A 230 17.86 10.69 -4.00
N SER A 231 17.59 10.44 -2.71
CA SER A 231 16.26 10.01 -2.25
C SER A 231 15.22 11.10 -2.56
N TRP A 232 14.17 10.69 -3.25
CA TRP A 232 13.10 11.58 -3.69
C TRP A 232 11.89 11.43 -2.76
N PHE A 233 11.71 12.43 -1.90
CA PHE A 233 10.56 12.53 -1.02
C PHE A 233 9.44 13.33 -1.67
N LEU A 234 8.22 12.83 -1.50
CA LEU A 234 6.99 13.43 -2.01
C LEU A 234 6.09 13.81 -0.83
N PRO A 235 5.34 14.92 -0.91
CA PRO A 235 4.33 15.23 0.08
C PRO A 235 3.21 14.18 0.04
N PHE A 236 2.71 13.82 1.22
CA PHE A 236 1.55 12.95 1.41
C PHE A 236 0.40 13.70 2.09
N ASN A 237 0.33 15.01 1.91
CA ASN A 237 -0.59 15.91 2.60
C ASN A 237 -1.99 15.96 1.94
N LYS A 238 -3.02 16.31 2.74
CA LYS A 238 -4.42 16.45 2.32
C LYS A 238 -4.67 17.58 1.30
N GLY A 239 -3.79 18.59 1.29
CA GLY A 239 -4.07 19.88 0.66
C GLY A 239 -4.94 20.76 1.55
N TRP A 240 -4.81 22.08 1.42
CA TRP A 240 -5.59 23.04 2.20
C TRP A 240 -5.85 24.32 1.42
N ASN A 241 -7.11 24.75 1.32
CA ASN A 241 -7.54 25.95 0.59
C ASN A 241 -6.90 26.06 -0.80
N ASP A 242 -7.07 25.02 -1.63
CA ASP A 242 -6.47 24.89 -2.97
C ASP A 242 -4.93 24.94 -3.01
N GLY A 243 -4.27 24.77 -1.86
CA GLY A 243 -2.83 24.79 -1.70
C GLY A 243 -2.23 23.53 -1.07
N ALA A 244 -0.93 23.59 -0.78
CA ALA A 244 -0.17 22.53 -0.13
C ALA A 244 -0.42 22.47 1.39
N GLY A 245 0.10 21.42 2.04
CA GLY A 245 -0.03 21.22 3.49
C GLY A 245 -1.33 20.52 3.87
N ASN A 246 -1.64 20.53 5.17
CA ASN A 246 -2.80 19.87 5.74
C ASN A 246 -3.78 20.90 6.36
N PRO A 247 -5.09 20.61 6.37
CA PRO A 247 -6.06 21.43 7.08
C PRO A 247 -5.73 21.49 8.59
N PRO A 248 -6.03 22.60 9.28
CA PRO A 248 -6.03 22.63 10.73
C PRO A 248 -6.94 21.53 11.30
N ASN A 249 -6.47 20.86 12.37
CA ASN A 249 -7.24 19.85 13.08
C ASN A 249 -7.58 20.37 14.49
N PRO A 250 -8.83 20.78 14.77
CA PRO A 250 -9.21 21.26 16.10
C PRO A 250 -9.08 20.21 17.22
N GLN A 251 -9.01 18.92 16.86
CA GLN A 251 -9.00 17.79 17.80
C GLN A 251 -7.61 17.16 17.95
N GLY A 252 -6.58 17.66 17.27
CA GLY A 252 -5.26 17.04 17.29
C GLY A 252 -4.24 17.70 16.36
N LEU A 253 -3.26 16.92 15.91
CA LEU A 253 -2.23 17.35 14.98
C LEU A 253 -2.78 17.38 13.54
N LYS A 254 -2.19 18.20 12.67
CA LYS A 254 -2.61 18.22 11.26
C LYS A 254 -2.27 16.92 10.53
N THR A 255 -1.29 16.18 11.04
CA THR A 255 -0.83 14.88 10.52
C THR A 255 -1.59 13.68 11.08
N ASP A 256 -2.59 13.90 11.95
CA ASP A 256 -3.34 12.85 12.65
C ASP A 256 -4.10 11.88 11.74
N TYR A 257 -4.46 12.33 10.53
CA TYR A 257 -5.04 11.46 9.51
C TYR A 257 -4.12 10.29 9.12
N LEU A 258 -2.80 10.44 9.24
CA LEU A 258 -1.86 9.39 8.87
C LEU A 258 -2.14 8.13 9.69
N TRP A 259 -2.20 8.25 11.02
CA TRP A 259 -2.45 7.08 11.87
C TRP A 259 -3.93 6.76 12.08
N ARG A 260 -4.85 7.73 11.96
CA ARG A 260 -6.29 7.48 12.15
C ARG A 260 -7.03 7.02 10.90
N GLU A 261 -6.57 7.37 9.71
CA GLU A 261 -7.29 7.11 8.45
C GLU A 261 -6.45 6.25 7.49
N ILE A 262 -5.14 6.49 7.39
CA ILE A 262 -4.28 5.82 6.40
C ILE A 262 -3.71 4.51 6.95
N LEU A 263 -3.28 4.50 8.20
CA LEU A 263 -2.65 3.34 8.82
C LEU A 263 -3.64 2.40 9.52
N THR A 264 -4.96 2.55 9.36
CA THR A 264 -5.90 1.53 9.86
C THR A 264 -5.67 0.20 9.13
N ARG A 265 -6.01 -0.93 9.77
CA ARG A 265 -5.80 -2.27 9.17
C ARG A 265 -6.47 -2.39 7.81
N GLU A 266 -7.71 -1.92 7.72
CA GLU A 266 -8.54 -1.96 6.51
C GLU A 266 -7.94 -1.06 5.42
N SER A 267 -7.59 0.18 5.77
CA SER A 267 -7.03 1.15 4.84
C SER A 267 -5.67 0.71 4.30
N LEU A 268 -4.82 0.14 5.14
CA LEU A 268 -3.52 -0.38 4.72
C LEU A 268 -3.65 -1.67 3.89
N THR A 269 -4.59 -2.55 4.25
CA THR A 269 -4.90 -3.75 3.43
C THR A 269 -5.32 -3.32 2.02
N ASP A 270 -6.25 -2.38 1.91
CA ASP A 270 -6.69 -1.81 0.63
C ASP A 270 -5.52 -1.21 -0.17
N ILE A 271 -4.66 -0.42 0.49
CA ILE A 271 -3.48 0.17 -0.16
C ILE A 271 -2.55 -0.92 -0.74
N LEU A 272 -2.28 -1.98 0.02
CA LEU A 272 -1.40 -3.07 -0.40
C LEU A 272 -2.00 -3.90 -1.55
N GLU A 273 -3.31 -4.11 -1.55
CA GLU A 273 -4.01 -4.87 -2.58
C GLU A 273 -4.13 -4.10 -3.90
N ASN A 274 -4.46 -2.81 -3.80
CA ASN A 274 -4.99 -2.06 -4.94
C ASN A 274 -4.08 -0.94 -5.45
N TYR A 275 -3.06 -0.51 -4.68
CA TYR A 275 -2.29 0.70 -5.01
C TYR A 275 -0.77 0.50 -4.98
N ALA A 276 -0.25 -0.25 -4.01
CA ALA A 276 1.17 -0.44 -3.82
C ALA A 276 1.69 -1.62 -4.65
N GLN A 277 2.84 -1.44 -5.33
CA GLN A 277 3.46 -2.52 -6.11
C GLN A 277 4.91 -2.21 -6.47
N LEU A 278 5.73 -3.24 -6.56
CA LEU A 278 7.04 -3.16 -7.18
C LEU A 278 6.93 -3.52 -8.67
N VAL A 279 7.05 -2.52 -9.53
CA VAL A 279 6.93 -2.71 -10.98
C VAL A 279 8.30 -2.84 -11.64
N GLU A 280 8.38 -3.63 -12.71
CA GLU A 280 9.56 -3.71 -13.57
C GLU A 280 9.21 -3.14 -14.94
N GLU A 281 9.86 -2.04 -15.30
CA GLU A 281 9.73 -1.39 -16.59
C GLU A 281 10.93 -1.75 -17.45
N LYS A 282 10.68 -2.16 -18.69
CA LYS A 282 11.74 -2.38 -19.69
C LYS A 282 11.82 -1.16 -20.60
N ASP A 283 12.97 -0.51 -20.59
CA ASP A 283 13.27 0.54 -21.57
C ASP A 283 13.26 -0.09 -22.98
N LEU A 284 12.35 0.37 -23.83
CA LEU A 284 12.17 -0.17 -25.18
C LEU A 284 13.36 0.12 -26.11
N LYS A 285 14.12 1.19 -25.85
CA LYS A 285 15.29 1.58 -26.65
C LYS A 285 16.54 0.85 -26.20
N THR A 286 16.76 0.74 -24.88
CA THR A 286 18.01 0.18 -24.33
C THR A 286 17.88 -1.27 -23.87
N GLY A 287 16.66 -1.80 -23.78
CA GLY A 287 16.37 -3.13 -23.23
C GLY A 287 16.59 -3.24 -21.73
N LYS A 288 17.07 -2.19 -21.05
CA LYS A 288 17.37 -2.19 -19.62
C LYS A 288 16.09 -2.28 -18.80
N LYS A 289 16.09 -3.17 -17.82
CA LYS A 289 15.03 -3.30 -16.83
C LYS A 289 15.28 -2.35 -15.67
N ARG A 290 14.26 -1.60 -15.27
CA ARG A 290 14.27 -0.74 -14.07
C ARG A 290 13.13 -1.16 -13.18
N ARG A 291 13.43 -1.39 -11.90
CA ARG A 291 12.43 -1.67 -10.88
C ARG A 291 12.05 -0.37 -10.17
N ARG A 292 10.77 -0.19 -9.87
CA ARG A 292 10.25 0.98 -9.17
C ARG A 292 9.15 0.58 -8.20
N GLN A 293 9.28 0.99 -6.94
CA GLN A 293 8.21 0.85 -5.96
C GLN A 293 7.20 1.97 -6.15
N ILE A 294 5.94 1.58 -6.36
CA ILE A 294 4.76 2.45 -6.43
C ILE A 294 4.06 2.43 -5.07
N PHE A 295 3.69 3.62 -4.61
CA PHE A 295 2.83 3.89 -3.46
C PHE A 295 1.98 5.13 -3.84
N PRO A 296 0.68 5.16 -3.54
CA PRO A 296 -0.17 6.26 -3.96
C PRO A 296 0.23 7.56 -3.25
N ARG A 297 0.13 8.70 -3.94
CA ARG A 297 0.08 10.02 -3.29
C ARG A 297 -1.30 10.23 -2.68
N TYR A 298 -1.39 11.08 -1.67
CA TYR A 298 -2.64 11.28 -0.92
C TYR A 298 -3.83 11.63 -1.83
N HIS A 299 -3.68 12.64 -2.70
CA HIS A 299 -4.75 13.08 -3.61
C HIS A 299 -5.20 11.97 -4.58
N GLN A 300 -4.29 11.08 -4.97
CA GLN A 300 -4.61 9.96 -5.85
C GLN A 300 -5.44 8.90 -5.12
N LEU A 301 -5.12 8.65 -3.85
CA LEU A 301 -5.87 7.73 -3.00
C LEU A 301 -7.26 8.29 -2.70
N ASP A 302 -7.31 9.55 -2.27
CA ASP A 302 -8.53 10.27 -1.90
C ASP A 302 -9.54 10.32 -3.05
N VAL A 303 -9.12 10.69 -4.26
CA VAL A 303 -10.03 10.78 -5.40
C VAL A 303 -10.62 9.42 -5.79
N VAL A 304 -9.80 8.36 -5.78
CA VAL A 304 -10.27 7.02 -6.17
C VAL A 304 -11.28 6.52 -5.14
N ARG A 305 -10.98 6.67 -3.84
CA ARG A 305 -11.90 6.26 -2.77
C ARG A 305 -13.22 7.02 -2.80
N LYS A 306 -13.18 8.35 -3.01
CA LYS A 306 -14.40 9.18 -3.14
C LYS A 306 -15.26 8.75 -4.32
N LEU A 307 -14.66 8.50 -5.48
CA LEU A 307 -15.39 8.06 -6.67
C LEU A 307 -15.99 6.66 -6.50
N LEU A 308 -15.27 5.73 -5.86
CA LEU A 308 -15.79 4.39 -5.56
C LEU A 308 -16.94 4.45 -4.58
N ALA A 309 -16.83 5.25 -3.51
CA ALA A 309 -17.89 5.43 -2.53
C ALA A 309 -19.15 6.03 -3.17
N ASP A 310 -19.01 7.10 -3.96
CA ASP A 310 -20.15 7.73 -4.65
C ASP A 310 -20.80 6.79 -5.67
N ALA A 311 -19.99 6.03 -6.43
CA ALA A 311 -20.50 5.03 -7.37
C ALA A 311 -21.20 3.87 -6.67
N ALA A 312 -20.74 3.46 -5.47
CA ALA A 312 -21.39 2.42 -4.67
C ALA A 312 -22.79 2.88 -4.21
N GLU A 313 -22.89 4.12 -3.76
CA GLU A 313 -24.12 4.71 -3.25
C GLU A 313 -25.12 4.96 -4.39
N HIS A 314 -24.68 5.67 -5.43
CA HIS A 314 -25.57 6.23 -6.45
C HIS A 314 -25.65 5.43 -7.76
N GLY A 315 -24.70 4.52 -8.03
CA GLY A 315 -24.67 3.75 -9.27
C GLY A 315 -24.36 4.59 -10.52
N VAL A 316 -24.95 4.22 -11.65
CA VAL A 316 -24.72 4.86 -12.96
C VAL A 316 -25.41 6.22 -13.10
N GLY A 317 -24.98 7.03 -14.08
CA GLY A 317 -25.63 8.29 -14.45
C GLY A 317 -24.99 9.55 -13.86
N ARG A 318 -23.92 9.39 -13.07
CA ARG A 318 -23.13 10.49 -12.52
C ARG A 318 -22.06 10.98 -13.49
N ARG A 319 -21.66 12.23 -13.33
CA ARG A 319 -20.60 12.89 -14.10
C ARG A 319 -19.66 13.60 -13.13
N TYR A 320 -18.37 13.43 -13.32
CA TYR A 320 -17.33 14.01 -12.47
C TYR A 320 -16.31 14.71 -13.34
N LEU A 321 -15.80 15.84 -12.85
CA LEU A 321 -14.64 16.51 -13.41
C LEU A 321 -13.55 16.53 -12.32
N ILE A 322 -12.45 15.84 -12.58
CA ILE A 322 -11.31 15.79 -11.67
C ILE A 322 -10.19 16.63 -12.25
N GLN A 323 -9.81 17.70 -11.54
CA GLN A 323 -8.74 18.59 -11.95
C GLN A 323 -7.47 18.31 -11.14
N HIS A 324 -6.49 17.70 -11.79
CA HIS A 324 -5.15 17.55 -11.24
C HIS A 324 -4.11 18.20 -12.16
N SER A 325 -3.05 18.75 -11.56
CA SER A 325 -1.92 19.30 -12.31
C SER A 325 -1.22 18.26 -13.19
N ALA A 326 -0.55 18.71 -14.25
CA ALA A 326 0.30 17.85 -15.06
C ALA A 326 1.42 17.22 -14.21
N GLY A 327 1.72 15.93 -14.43
CA GLY A 327 2.71 15.21 -13.62
C GLY A 327 2.26 14.79 -12.20
N SER A 328 0.99 15.04 -11.85
CA SER A 328 0.39 14.59 -10.59
C SER A 328 0.21 13.07 -10.48
N GLY A 329 0.32 12.35 -11.60
CA GLY A 329 0.15 10.89 -11.69
C GLY A 329 -1.27 10.44 -12.00
N LYS A 330 -2.06 11.23 -12.75
CA LYS A 330 -3.46 10.97 -13.13
C LYS A 330 -3.70 9.54 -13.65
N SER A 331 -2.77 9.04 -14.47
CA SER A 331 -2.87 7.73 -15.11
C SER A 331 -2.92 6.57 -14.11
N ASN A 332 -2.22 6.68 -12.98
CA ASN A 332 -2.32 5.69 -11.90
C ASN A 332 -3.71 5.74 -11.25
N SER A 333 -4.26 6.93 -10.97
CA SER A 333 -5.61 7.07 -10.43
C SER A 333 -6.66 6.47 -11.36
N ILE A 334 -6.53 6.68 -12.68
CA ILE A 334 -7.41 6.09 -13.69
C ILE A 334 -7.31 4.56 -13.68
N ALA A 335 -6.08 4.02 -13.68
CA ALA A 335 -5.86 2.57 -13.67
C ALA A 335 -6.41 1.90 -12.40
N TRP A 336 -6.16 2.49 -11.22
CA TRP A 336 -6.68 1.98 -9.95
C TRP A 336 -8.20 2.07 -9.86
N LEU A 337 -8.79 3.18 -10.32
CA LEU A 337 -10.24 3.33 -10.38
C LEU A 337 -10.87 2.30 -11.33
N ALA A 338 -10.32 2.17 -12.53
CA ALA A 338 -10.83 1.22 -13.53
C ALA A 338 -10.83 -0.22 -13.00
N GLN A 339 -9.75 -0.62 -12.32
CA GLN A 339 -9.62 -1.95 -11.74
C GLN A 339 -10.64 -2.20 -10.61
N GLN A 340 -10.79 -1.24 -9.69
CA GLN A 340 -11.68 -1.41 -8.54
C GLN A 340 -13.16 -1.32 -8.93
N LEU A 341 -13.51 -0.55 -9.96
CA LEU A 341 -14.87 -0.49 -10.50
C LEU A 341 -15.37 -1.85 -11.04
N ILE A 342 -14.48 -2.78 -11.42
CA ILE A 342 -14.87 -4.15 -11.81
C ILE A 342 -15.54 -4.88 -10.64
N GLY A 343 -14.96 -4.75 -9.45
CA GLY A 343 -15.39 -5.44 -8.24
C GLY A 343 -16.56 -4.75 -7.54
N LEU A 344 -16.91 -3.53 -7.94
CA LEU A 344 -17.96 -2.76 -7.31
C LEU A 344 -19.32 -3.42 -7.58
N ALA A 345 -19.99 -3.85 -6.51
CA ALA A 345 -21.28 -4.52 -6.57
C ALA A 345 -22.29 -3.89 -5.61
N LYS A 346 -23.57 -3.89 -6.02
CA LYS A 346 -24.72 -3.48 -5.22
C LYS A 346 -25.77 -4.58 -5.32
N ASP A 347 -26.29 -5.03 -4.18
CA ASP A 347 -27.27 -6.14 -4.10
C ASP A 347 -26.80 -7.42 -4.82
N GLY A 348 -25.50 -7.75 -4.69
CA GLY A 348 -24.89 -8.93 -5.31
C GLY A 348 -24.71 -8.84 -6.82
N LYS A 349 -24.98 -7.69 -7.45
CA LYS A 349 -24.80 -7.47 -8.89
C LYS A 349 -23.71 -6.42 -9.13
N PRO A 350 -22.84 -6.58 -10.14
CA PRO A 350 -21.89 -5.53 -10.51
C PRO A 350 -22.62 -4.20 -10.74
N VAL A 351 -22.02 -3.07 -10.37
CA VAL A 351 -22.58 -1.75 -10.68
C VAL A 351 -22.39 -1.42 -12.16
N PHE A 352 -21.26 -1.84 -12.73
CA PHE A 352 -20.89 -1.64 -14.13
C PHE A 352 -20.66 -2.98 -14.83
N ASP A 353 -21.13 -3.11 -16.07
CA ASP A 353 -20.92 -4.29 -16.89
C ASP A 353 -19.55 -4.26 -17.58
N SER A 354 -19.10 -3.06 -17.96
CA SER A 354 -17.81 -2.79 -18.58
C SER A 354 -17.29 -1.39 -18.20
N ILE A 355 -15.98 -1.26 -18.14
CA ILE A 355 -15.24 -0.02 -17.88
C ILE A 355 -14.48 0.33 -19.15
N ILE A 356 -14.65 1.57 -19.63
CA ILE A 356 -14.01 2.10 -20.84
C ILE A 356 -13.03 3.19 -20.41
N VAL A 357 -11.76 2.99 -20.72
CA VAL A 357 -10.70 3.98 -20.49
C VAL A 357 -10.32 4.60 -21.83
N VAL A 358 -10.47 5.90 -21.93
CA VAL A 358 -10.21 6.71 -23.13
C VAL A 358 -8.98 7.57 -22.89
N THR A 359 -8.01 7.49 -23.81
CA THR A 359 -6.72 8.19 -23.70
C THR A 359 -6.30 8.76 -25.06
N ASP A 360 -5.64 9.91 -25.07
CA ASP A 360 -5.14 10.54 -26.30
C ASP A 360 -3.75 10.02 -26.72
N ARG A 361 -3.05 9.29 -25.84
CA ARG A 361 -1.63 8.98 -26.03
C ARG A 361 -1.39 7.48 -26.13
N ARG A 362 -0.92 7.01 -27.29
CA ARG A 362 -0.45 5.61 -27.50
C ARG A 362 0.51 5.09 -26.41
N ILE A 363 1.37 5.96 -25.86
CA ILE A 363 2.31 5.58 -24.79
C ILE A 363 1.60 5.40 -23.44
N LEU A 364 0.57 6.21 -23.20
CA LEU A 364 -0.24 6.11 -21.99
C LEU A 364 -1.11 4.85 -22.01
N ASP A 365 -1.59 4.45 -23.19
CA ASP A 365 -2.28 3.18 -23.38
C ASP A 365 -1.44 2.01 -22.85
N GLN A 366 -0.14 2.02 -23.13
CA GLN A 366 0.78 0.98 -22.67
C GLN A 366 0.99 1.02 -21.15
N GLN A 367 1.18 2.20 -20.56
CA GLN A 367 1.32 2.35 -19.11
C GLN A 367 0.06 1.92 -18.36
N ILE A 368 -1.11 2.42 -18.76
CA ILE A 368 -2.39 2.05 -18.16
C ILE A 368 -2.62 0.55 -18.32
N ARG A 369 -2.33 -0.02 -19.50
CA ARG A 369 -2.45 -1.46 -19.75
C ARG A 369 -1.54 -2.27 -18.85
N ASP A 370 -0.27 -1.88 -18.71
CA ASP A 370 0.69 -2.61 -17.90
C ASP A 370 0.33 -2.50 -16.41
N THR A 371 -0.06 -1.31 -15.93
CA THR A 371 -0.60 -1.13 -14.58
C THR A 371 -1.83 -2.00 -14.35
N ILE A 372 -2.83 -1.94 -15.23
CA ILE A 372 -4.05 -2.76 -15.06
C ILE A 372 -3.72 -4.25 -15.12
N LYS A 373 -2.84 -4.72 -16.01
CA LYS A 373 -2.39 -6.12 -16.04
C LYS A 373 -1.65 -6.54 -14.77
N GLN A 374 -0.90 -5.62 -14.16
CA GLN A 374 -0.12 -5.88 -12.96
C GLN A 374 -1.00 -5.93 -11.69
N PHE A 375 -2.14 -5.22 -11.68
CA PHE A 375 -3.12 -5.24 -10.58
C PHE A 375 -4.25 -6.26 -10.78
N ALA A 376 -4.65 -6.51 -12.04
CA ALA A 376 -5.63 -7.52 -12.36
C ALA A 376 -5.02 -8.92 -12.22
N GLN A 377 -5.39 -9.62 -11.15
CA GLN A 377 -5.07 -11.05 -10.92
C GLN A 377 -5.53 -11.96 -12.07
N VAL A 378 -6.33 -11.44 -13.02
CA VAL A 378 -6.84 -12.18 -14.18
C VAL A 378 -6.60 -11.37 -15.45
N SER A 379 -5.53 -11.71 -16.18
CA SER A 379 -5.20 -11.12 -17.49
C SER A 379 -6.30 -11.30 -18.55
N ALA A 380 -7.20 -12.28 -18.36
CA ALA A 380 -8.33 -12.55 -19.25
C ALA A 380 -9.41 -11.44 -19.26
N THR A 381 -9.37 -10.55 -18.28
CA THR A 381 -10.40 -9.52 -18.05
C THR A 381 -10.19 -8.24 -18.87
N VAL A 382 -9.01 -8.04 -19.44
CA VAL A 382 -8.61 -6.84 -20.18
C VAL A 382 -8.62 -7.08 -21.70
N GLY A 383 -9.20 -6.16 -22.46
CA GLY A 383 -9.15 -6.12 -23.93
C GLY A 383 -8.52 -4.80 -24.42
N HIS A 384 -7.74 -4.85 -25.50
CA HIS A 384 -7.14 -3.65 -26.13
C HIS A 384 -7.59 -3.53 -27.58
N ALA A 385 -8.29 -2.45 -27.93
CA ALA A 385 -8.95 -2.31 -29.23
C ALA A 385 -8.03 -1.64 -30.27
N GLU A 386 -7.37 -2.47 -31.08
CA GLU A 386 -6.50 -2.00 -32.17
C GLU A 386 -7.32 -1.60 -33.41
N HIS A 387 -8.44 -2.28 -33.68
CA HIS A 387 -9.40 -1.94 -34.73
C HIS A 387 -10.81 -1.69 -34.17
N SER A 388 -11.64 -0.94 -34.89
CA SER A 388 -13.05 -0.67 -34.51
C SER A 388 -13.83 -1.97 -34.30
N GLY A 389 -13.59 -3.00 -35.12
CA GLY A 389 -14.24 -4.32 -34.98
C GLY A 389 -13.79 -5.15 -33.77
N ASP A 390 -12.63 -4.86 -33.18
CA ASP A 390 -12.16 -5.58 -31.98
C ASP A 390 -12.94 -5.16 -30.73
N LEU A 391 -13.41 -3.91 -30.73
CA LEU A 391 -14.14 -3.33 -29.63
C LEU A 391 -15.50 -3.99 -29.43
N ARG A 392 -16.28 -4.12 -30.51
CA ARG A 392 -17.54 -4.85 -30.51
C ARG A 392 -17.36 -6.26 -29.94
N ARG A 393 -16.30 -6.95 -30.40
CA ARG A 393 -15.93 -8.27 -29.91
C ARG A 393 -15.59 -8.27 -28.42
N PHE A 394 -14.96 -7.23 -27.88
CA PHE A 394 -14.65 -7.14 -26.44
C PHE A 394 -15.88 -6.89 -25.58
N ILE A 395 -16.80 -6.06 -26.04
CA ILE A 395 -18.07 -5.85 -25.35
C ILE A 395 -18.89 -7.15 -25.39
N GLU A 396 -19.03 -7.78 -26.56
CA GLU A 396 -19.72 -9.06 -26.75
C GLU A 396 -19.08 -10.21 -25.96
N SER A 397 -17.75 -10.28 -25.91
CA SER A 397 -17.01 -11.30 -25.13
C SER A 397 -16.94 -11.01 -23.63
N GLY A 398 -17.57 -9.93 -23.15
CA GLY A 398 -17.67 -9.64 -21.72
C GLY A 398 -16.37 -9.17 -21.07
N LYS A 399 -15.45 -8.59 -21.84
CA LYS A 399 -14.26 -7.93 -21.26
C LYS A 399 -14.70 -6.84 -20.29
N LYS A 400 -14.11 -6.84 -19.09
CA LYS A 400 -14.51 -5.89 -18.04
C LYS A 400 -13.81 -4.55 -18.20
N ILE A 401 -12.58 -4.52 -18.72
CA ILE A 401 -11.85 -3.29 -19.03
C ILE A 401 -11.53 -3.23 -20.53
N ILE A 402 -11.86 -2.10 -21.12
CA ILE A 402 -11.63 -1.76 -22.52
C ILE A 402 -10.83 -0.46 -22.58
N ILE A 403 -9.66 -0.49 -23.22
CA ILE A 403 -8.83 0.70 -23.42
C ILE A 403 -8.92 1.12 -24.89
N THR A 404 -9.19 2.40 -25.14
CA THR A 404 -9.38 2.98 -26.47
C THR A 404 -8.84 4.42 -26.56
N THR A 405 -8.72 4.93 -27.79
CA THR A 405 -8.32 6.32 -28.04
C THR A 405 -9.51 7.26 -28.23
N LEU A 406 -9.30 8.57 -28.03
CA LEU A 406 -10.31 9.61 -28.30
C LEU A 406 -10.86 9.55 -29.73
N GLN A 407 -9.99 9.35 -30.72
CA GLN A 407 -10.37 9.25 -32.14
C GLN A 407 -11.34 8.09 -32.43
N LYS A 408 -11.21 6.99 -31.67
CA LYS A 408 -12.05 5.81 -31.84
C LYS A 408 -13.32 5.87 -30.99
N PHE A 409 -13.37 6.75 -30.00
CA PHE A 409 -14.46 6.84 -29.03
C PHE A 409 -15.85 7.12 -29.65
N PRO A 410 -16.01 7.98 -30.68
CA PRO A 410 -17.31 8.18 -31.33
C PRO A 410 -17.94 6.90 -31.89
N PHE A 411 -17.13 6.03 -32.53
CA PHE A 411 -17.59 4.74 -33.03
C PHE A 411 -18.13 3.83 -31.90
N ILE A 412 -17.61 4.00 -30.67
CA ILE A 412 -18.05 3.28 -29.47
C ILE A 412 -19.43 3.76 -29.04
N LEU A 413 -19.65 5.08 -29.05
CA LEU A 413 -20.93 5.66 -28.64
C LEU A 413 -22.06 5.20 -29.56
N ASP A 414 -21.81 5.13 -30.86
CA ASP A 414 -22.79 4.64 -31.85
C ASP A 414 -23.12 3.15 -31.64
N GLU A 415 -22.11 2.31 -31.36
CA GLU A 415 -22.30 0.88 -31.07
C GLU A 415 -23.01 0.63 -29.74
N ILE A 416 -22.63 1.35 -28.67
CA ILE A 416 -23.30 1.29 -27.37
C ILE A 416 -24.75 1.74 -27.49
N GLY A 417 -24.97 2.85 -28.22
CA GLY A 417 -26.28 3.47 -28.42
C GLY A 417 -27.24 2.65 -29.27
N SER A 418 -26.76 1.68 -30.04
CA SER A 418 -27.57 0.79 -30.89
C SER A 418 -27.76 -0.60 -30.28
N SER A 419 -26.67 -1.28 -29.93
CA SER A 419 -26.66 -2.73 -29.62
C SER A 419 -26.59 -3.05 -28.12
N HIS A 420 -26.30 -2.06 -27.26
CA HIS A 420 -26.04 -2.27 -25.83
C HIS A 420 -26.76 -1.29 -24.90
N ARG A 421 -27.93 -0.77 -25.31
CA ARG A 421 -28.73 0.21 -24.52
C ARG A 421 -29.07 -0.22 -23.08
N GLY A 422 -29.08 -1.52 -22.78
CA GLY A 422 -29.34 -2.06 -21.43
C GLY A 422 -28.10 -2.25 -20.55
N ARG A 423 -26.88 -2.00 -21.07
CA ARG A 423 -25.63 -2.20 -20.32
C ARG A 423 -25.20 -0.92 -19.62
N ARG A 424 -24.54 -1.10 -18.48
CA ARG A 424 -24.03 -0.05 -17.60
C ARG A 424 -22.53 0.09 -17.79
N PHE A 425 -22.07 1.29 -18.11
CA PHE A 425 -20.67 1.57 -18.40
C PHE A 425 -20.12 2.63 -17.47
N ALA A 426 -18.86 2.46 -17.06
CA ALA A 426 -18.05 3.55 -16.52
C ALA A 426 -17.10 4.02 -17.62
N ILE A 427 -17.04 5.34 -17.86
CA ILE A 427 -16.20 5.94 -18.89
C ILE A 427 -15.19 6.86 -18.20
N LEU A 428 -13.91 6.50 -18.29
CA LEU A 428 -12.79 7.25 -17.71
C LEU A 428 -12.02 7.89 -18.84
N ILE A 429 -11.91 9.21 -18.86
CA ILE A 429 -11.27 9.96 -19.94
C ILE A 429 -10.05 10.67 -19.37
N ASP A 430 -8.85 10.40 -19.91
CA ASP A 430 -7.66 11.21 -19.63
C ASP A 430 -7.56 12.37 -20.64
N GLU A 431 -7.28 13.57 -20.13
CA GLU A 431 -7.21 14.83 -20.89
C GLU A 431 -8.49 15.15 -21.70
N ALA A 432 -9.54 15.61 -21.02
CA ALA A 432 -10.79 16.07 -21.65
C ALA A 432 -10.68 17.48 -22.28
N HIS A 433 -9.56 17.78 -22.94
CA HIS A 433 -9.42 19.04 -23.69
C HIS A 433 -9.87 18.81 -25.12
N SER A 434 -10.92 19.52 -25.52
CA SER A 434 -11.35 19.59 -26.93
C SER A 434 -10.19 20.09 -27.78
N SER A 435 -9.80 19.32 -28.80
CA SER A 435 -9.03 19.84 -29.92
C SER A 435 -9.92 20.72 -30.79
#